data_AF-A0AAU6MUP6-F1
#
_entry.id   AF-A0AAU6MUP6-F1
#
_cell.length_a   1.000
_cell.length_b   1.000
_cell.length_c   1.000
_cell.angle_alpha   90.00
_cell.angle_beta   90.00
_cell.angle_gamma   90.00
#
_symmetry.space_group_name_H-M   'P 1'
#
loop_
_entity.id
_entity.type
_entity.pdbx_description
1 polymer ?
#
loop_
_entity_poly.entity_id
_entity_poly.type
_entity_poly.pdbx_seq_one_letter_code
_entity_poly.pdbx_strand_id
1 'polypeptide(L)'
;MSAYVQPAALANSAKLNRSWVTKAAALGLVNPSTLDGEDLIVVRVFAFVDQLVWPGKSRSRSEARVMEPWQSLAVNAARAAARDPATRLDSILWVAPDGVEVTHEPGAHSAFVLGRPRSMFVAVPLGEWIAELPPNLETLFHWPRQIMESSVAVDDSTTVSLRAFSTVPRLVTVFASTVAPLQEAAYAKVVKHVAAQHPGLTIRLIEWLSPNTRSQWAELYELPGGGLVRRPLDRSTLLDEFGPQLKRLNPGTA
;
A
#
# COMPACT_ATOMS: atom_id res chain seq x y z
N MET A 1 14.18 -12.37 -0.31
CA MET A 1 15.27 -11.90 0.58
C MET A 1 15.02 -10.43 0.86
N SER A 2 14.86 -10.04 2.12
CA SER A 2 14.82 -8.61 2.48
C SER A 2 16.22 -8.01 2.31
N ALA A 3 16.31 -6.79 1.77
CA ALA A 3 17.60 -6.13 1.57
C ALA A 3 18.00 -5.39 2.85
N TYR A 4 19.12 -5.79 3.46
CA TYR A 4 19.65 -5.17 4.68
C TYR A 4 19.75 -3.64 4.55
N VAL A 5 19.01 -2.92 5.38
CA VAL A 5 18.95 -1.46 5.31
C VAL A 5 20.00 -0.84 6.24
N GLN A 6 20.81 0.08 5.72
CA GLN A 6 21.67 0.90 6.58
C GLN A 6 20.81 1.87 7.41
N PRO A 7 21.10 2.11 8.71
CA PRO A 7 20.31 3.03 9.54
C PRO A 7 20.10 4.43 8.93
N ALA A 8 21.08 4.92 8.17
CA ALA A 8 20.99 6.17 7.43
C ALA A 8 19.99 6.13 6.25
N ALA A 9 19.90 5.00 5.54
CA ALA A 9 18.94 4.80 4.46
C ALA A 9 17.52 4.62 5.03
N LEU A 10 17.37 3.86 6.12
CA LEU A 10 16.09 3.70 6.81
C LEU A 10 15.53 5.05 7.26
N ALA A 11 16.35 5.90 7.90
CA ALA A 11 15.96 7.23 8.34
C ALA A 11 15.49 8.11 7.16
N ASN A 12 16.23 8.11 6.04
CA ASN A 12 15.88 8.86 4.84
C ASN A 12 14.53 8.37 4.26
N SER A 13 14.32 7.06 4.10
CA SER A 13 13.06 6.48 3.62
C SER A 13 11.89 6.70 4.59
N ALA A 14 12.18 6.72 5.90
CA ALA A 14 11.23 7.10 6.93
C ALA A 14 10.86 8.60 6.91
N LYS A 15 11.60 9.45 6.16
CA LYS A 15 11.52 10.92 6.16
C LYS A 15 11.86 11.52 7.54
N LEU A 16 12.79 10.91 8.27
CA LEU A 16 13.15 11.24 9.66
C LEU A 16 14.64 11.51 9.84
N ASN A 17 14.99 12.23 10.91
CA ASN A 17 16.38 12.36 11.35
C ASN A 17 16.92 11.00 11.82
N ARG A 18 18.18 10.68 11.49
CA ARG A 18 18.89 9.45 11.89
C ARG A 18 18.85 9.18 13.40
N SER A 19 18.79 10.24 14.21
CA SER A 19 18.67 10.12 15.67
C SER A 19 17.44 9.34 16.13
N TRP A 20 16.36 9.27 15.33
CA TRP A 20 15.19 8.44 15.62
C TRP A 20 15.49 6.95 15.49
N VAL A 21 16.25 6.53 14.48
CA VAL A 21 16.68 5.13 14.32
C VAL A 21 17.64 4.74 15.46
N THR A 22 18.56 5.63 15.84
CA THR A 22 19.46 5.42 16.99
C THR A 22 18.70 5.28 18.30
N LYS A 23 17.69 6.13 18.55
CA LYS A 23 16.82 6.00 19.73
C LYS A 23 16.00 4.71 19.72
N ALA A 24 15.40 4.36 18.58
CA ALA A 24 14.62 3.13 18.44
C ALA A 24 15.47 1.89 18.72
N ALA A 25 16.72 1.85 18.22
CA ALA A 25 17.66 0.77 18.52
C ALA A 25 18.07 0.75 20.00
N ALA A 26 18.33 1.91 20.62
CA ALA A 26 18.66 2.00 22.05
C ALA A 26 17.50 1.57 22.98
N LEU A 27 16.26 1.71 22.53
CA LEU A 27 15.05 1.23 23.21
C LEU A 27 14.68 -0.22 22.85
N GLY A 28 15.50 -0.92 22.04
CA GLY A 28 15.23 -2.30 21.61
C GLY A 28 14.07 -2.45 20.62
N LEU A 29 13.59 -1.35 20.03
CA LEU A 29 12.47 -1.35 19.08
C LEU A 29 12.87 -1.83 17.68
N VAL A 30 14.13 -1.69 17.28
CA VAL A 30 14.63 -2.18 15.99
C VAL A 30 16.01 -2.79 16.17
N ASN A 31 16.35 -3.79 15.36
CA ASN A 31 17.70 -4.34 15.35
C ASN A 31 18.53 -3.67 14.25
N PRO A 32 19.53 -2.83 14.58
CA PRO A 32 20.31 -2.09 13.57
C PRO A 32 21.13 -2.99 12.63
N SER A 33 21.29 -4.29 12.95
CA SER A 33 21.96 -5.28 12.08
C SER A 33 21.04 -6.00 11.10
N THR A 34 19.71 -5.91 11.26
CA THR A 34 18.72 -6.65 10.45
C THR A 34 17.54 -5.76 10.04
N LEU A 35 17.78 -4.46 9.82
CA LEU A 35 16.73 -3.50 9.47
C LEU A 35 16.03 -3.85 8.15
N ASP A 36 14.71 -3.65 8.10
CA ASP A 36 13.85 -3.90 6.94
C ASP A 36 12.70 -2.86 6.79
N GLY A 37 11.65 -3.21 6.05
CA GLY A 37 10.45 -2.38 5.86
C GLY A 37 9.54 -2.25 7.08
N GLU A 38 9.47 -3.28 7.92
CA GLU A 38 8.70 -3.25 9.17
C GLU A 38 9.35 -2.28 10.17
N ASP A 39 10.68 -2.31 10.26
CA ASP A 39 11.45 -1.39 11.08
C ASP A 39 11.28 0.08 10.64
N LEU A 40 11.00 0.35 9.35
CA LEU A 40 10.65 1.69 8.86
C LEU A 40 9.33 2.17 9.47
N ILE A 41 8.30 1.33 9.47
CA ILE A 41 6.98 1.63 10.05
C ILE A 41 7.09 1.79 11.57
N VAL A 42 7.80 0.90 12.24
CA VAL A 42 8.12 0.98 13.68
C VAL A 42 8.79 2.31 14.02
N VAL A 43 9.81 2.74 13.27
CA VAL A 43 10.51 4.02 13.51
C VAL A 43 9.62 5.23 13.21
N ARG A 44 8.79 5.20 12.15
CA ARG A 44 7.81 6.28 11.87
C ARG A 44 6.81 6.43 13.01
N VAL A 45 6.22 5.32 13.47
CA VAL A 45 5.22 5.33 14.56
C VAL A 45 5.87 5.74 15.88
N PHE A 46 7.04 5.19 16.21
CA PHE A 46 7.80 5.60 17.41
C PHE A 46 8.09 7.11 17.41
N ALA A 47 8.61 7.66 16.30
CA ALA A 47 8.90 9.08 16.19
C ALA A 47 7.65 9.95 16.31
N PHE A 48 6.49 9.47 15.85
CA PHE A 48 5.20 10.15 16.01
C PHE A 48 4.72 10.12 17.48
N VAL A 49 4.66 8.94 18.12
CA VAL A 49 4.16 8.81 19.49
C VAL A 49 5.08 9.41 20.56
N ASP A 50 6.40 9.46 20.32
CA ASP A 50 7.35 10.20 21.16
C ASP A 50 7.15 11.74 21.08
N GLN A 51 6.32 12.24 20.17
CA GLN A 51 5.98 13.67 20.06
C GLN A 51 4.59 14.03 20.63
N LEU A 52 3.66 13.08 20.75
CA LEU A 52 2.30 13.32 21.26
C LEU A 52 2.27 13.66 22.75
N VAL A 53 1.61 14.75 23.13
CA VAL A 53 1.37 15.11 24.54
C VAL A 53 -0.13 15.20 24.79
N TRP A 54 -0.64 14.39 25.72
CA TRP A 54 -2.04 14.44 26.12
C TRP A 54 -2.31 15.64 27.03
N PRO A 55 -3.40 16.41 26.82
CA PRO A 55 -3.83 17.46 27.74
C PRO A 55 -3.91 16.99 29.19
N GLY A 56 -3.44 17.83 30.11
CA GLY A 56 -3.30 17.49 31.53
C GLY A 56 -2.03 16.68 31.89
N LYS A 57 -1.24 16.24 30.90
CA LYS A 57 0.10 15.69 31.11
C LYS A 57 1.16 16.74 30.74
N SER A 58 2.06 17.05 31.68
CA SER A 58 3.28 17.80 31.37
C SER A 58 4.38 16.83 30.95
N ARG A 59 5.13 17.14 29.90
CA ARG A 59 6.37 16.43 29.57
C ARG A 59 7.58 17.23 30.05
N SER A 60 8.30 16.66 31.00
CA SER A 60 9.62 17.17 31.39
C SER A 60 10.57 17.14 30.19
N ARG A 61 11.29 18.24 29.95
CA ARG A 61 12.29 18.34 28.87
C ARG A 61 13.64 17.71 29.25
N SER A 62 13.87 17.46 30.53
CA SER A 62 15.19 17.12 31.11
C SER A 62 15.33 15.68 31.60
N GLU A 63 14.25 14.91 31.72
CA GLU A 63 14.33 13.50 32.08
C GLU A 63 14.73 12.64 30.87
N ALA A 64 15.53 11.60 31.12
CA ALA A 64 15.82 10.58 30.14
C ALA A 64 14.50 9.93 29.70
N ARG A 65 14.18 9.99 28.40
CA ARG A 65 12.89 9.54 27.86
C ARG A 65 12.73 8.03 27.99
N VAL A 66 12.19 7.58 29.12
CA VAL A 66 11.62 6.25 29.27
C VAL A 66 10.33 6.23 28.48
N MET A 67 10.17 5.22 27.62
CA MET A 67 8.98 5.09 26.78
C MET A 67 7.77 4.70 27.63
N GLU A 68 6.68 5.46 27.55
CA GLU A 68 5.46 5.20 28.30
C GLU A 68 4.77 3.90 27.79
N PRO A 69 4.07 3.13 28.65
CA PRO A 69 3.50 1.84 28.25
C PRO A 69 2.59 1.90 27.01
N TRP A 70 1.80 2.98 26.84
CA TRP A 70 0.94 3.14 25.66
C TRP A 70 1.73 3.39 24.37
N GLN A 71 2.94 3.97 24.45
CA GLN A 71 3.84 4.12 23.30
C GLN A 71 4.40 2.76 22.88
N SER A 72 4.75 1.88 23.83
CA SER A 72 5.08 0.48 23.56
C SER A 72 3.95 -0.24 22.83
N LEU A 73 2.71 -0.06 23.32
CA LEU A 73 1.52 -0.66 22.69
C LEU A 73 1.31 -0.13 21.26
N ALA A 74 1.42 1.18 21.03
CA ALA A 74 1.30 1.77 19.70
C ALA A 74 2.33 1.24 18.70
N VAL A 75 3.59 1.14 19.12
CA VAL A 75 4.68 0.59 18.27
C VAL A 75 4.46 -0.90 17.98
N ASN A 76 4.03 -1.68 18.97
CA ASN A 76 3.76 -3.11 18.78
C ASN A 76 2.51 -3.37 17.94
N ALA A 77 1.46 -2.55 18.08
CA ALA A 77 0.26 -2.61 17.24
C ALA A 77 0.59 -2.26 15.78
N ALA A 78 1.43 -1.24 15.55
CA ALA A 78 1.93 -0.93 14.21
C ALA A 78 2.78 -2.05 13.60
N ARG A 79 3.63 -2.69 14.41
CA ARG A 79 4.41 -3.87 13.98
C ARG A 79 3.50 -5.04 13.60
N ALA A 80 2.48 -5.32 14.42
CA ALA A 80 1.50 -6.36 14.14
C ALA A 80 0.74 -6.07 12.84
N ALA A 81 0.22 -4.85 12.67
CA ALA A 81 -0.45 -4.42 11.45
C ALA A 81 0.44 -4.51 10.19
N ALA A 82 1.73 -4.16 10.29
CA ALA A 82 2.71 -4.31 9.21
C ALA A 82 2.97 -5.78 8.81
N ARG A 83 2.53 -6.74 9.62
CA ARG A 83 2.56 -8.20 9.35
C ARG A 83 1.18 -8.79 9.06
N ASP A 84 0.10 -8.04 9.26
CA ASP A 84 -1.27 -8.55 9.22
C ASP A 84 -1.83 -8.56 7.79
N PRO A 85 -2.22 -9.72 7.22
CA PRO A 85 -2.88 -9.79 5.92
C PRO A 85 -4.17 -8.95 5.79
N ALA A 86 -4.81 -8.56 6.89
CA ALA A 86 -5.97 -7.67 6.89
C ALA A 86 -5.64 -6.20 6.62
N THR A 87 -4.37 -5.79 6.69
CA THR A 87 -3.96 -4.40 6.47
C THR A 87 -4.13 -3.94 5.02
N ARG A 88 -4.88 -2.86 4.86
CA ARG A 88 -5.28 -2.19 3.60
C ARG A 88 -4.83 -0.73 3.60
N LEU A 89 -4.97 -0.03 2.48
CA LEU A 89 -4.63 1.40 2.35
C LEU A 89 -5.31 2.27 3.41
N ASP A 90 -6.59 1.99 3.66
CA ASP A 90 -7.42 2.68 4.65
C ASP A 90 -7.08 2.30 6.11
N SER A 91 -6.12 1.41 6.39
CA SER A 91 -5.88 0.96 7.77
C SER A 91 -5.33 2.06 8.69
N ILE A 92 -6.02 2.28 9.80
CA ILE A 92 -5.69 3.29 10.81
C ILE A 92 -5.28 2.59 12.11
N LEU A 93 -4.16 3.03 12.69
CA LEU A 93 -3.87 2.83 14.12
C LEU A 93 -4.40 4.02 14.89
N TRP A 94 -5.43 3.79 15.68
CA TRP A 94 -5.92 4.74 16.66
C TRP A 94 -5.08 4.67 17.92
N VAL A 95 -4.64 5.83 18.39
CA VAL A 95 -3.87 5.96 19.63
C VAL A 95 -4.61 6.90 20.56
N ALA A 96 -4.88 6.44 21.79
CA ALA A 96 -5.61 7.17 22.81
C ALA A 96 -4.88 7.08 24.17
N PRO A 97 -5.21 7.93 25.16
CA PRO A 97 -4.59 7.87 26.50
C PRO A 97 -4.79 6.53 27.23
N ASP A 98 -5.82 5.77 26.89
CA ASP A 98 -6.25 4.52 27.53
C ASP A 98 -5.83 3.26 26.77
N GLY A 99 -5.38 3.37 25.51
CA GLY A 99 -5.01 2.23 24.70
C GLY A 99 -4.83 2.54 23.22
N VAL A 100 -4.71 1.48 22.43
CA VAL A 100 -4.51 1.54 20.98
C VAL A 100 -5.36 0.50 20.29
N GLU A 101 -5.77 0.78 19.05
CA GLU A 101 -6.62 -0.11 18.25
C GLU A 101 -6.25 0.04 16.77
N VAL A 102 -6.25 -1.06 16.02
CA VAL A 102 -6.04 -1.04 14.57
C VAL A 102 -7.35 -1.44 13.89
N THR A 103 -7.75 -0.65 12.90
CA THR A 103 -8.97 -0.88 12.12
C THR A 103 -8.65 -0.83 10.63
N HIS A 104 -9.32 -1.65 9.83
CA HIS A 104 -8.97 -1.88 8.42
C HIS A 104 -10.05 -1.45 7.41
N GLU A 105 -11.18 -0.92 7.88
CA GLU A 105 -12.34 -0.60 7.04
C GLU A 105 -13.21 0.54 7.60
N PRO A 106 -13.89 1.32 6.74
CA PRO A 106 -14.67 2.51 7.15
C PRO A 106 -15.76 2.25 8.20
N GLY A 107 -16.34 1.04 8.23
CA GLY A 107 -17.32 0.63 9.25
C GLY A 107 -16.69 0.58 10.64
N ALA A 108 -15.54 -0.06 10.78
CA ALA A 108 -14.77 -0.11 12.01
C ALA A 108 -14.27 1.29 12.43
N HIS A 109 -13.87 2.15 11.48
CA HIS A 109 -13.45 3.53 11.77
C HIS A 109 -14.59 4.32 12.43
N SER A 110 -15.79 4.20 11.84
CA SER A 110 -17.00 4.84 12.34
C SER A 110 -17.37 4.31 13.73
N ALA A 111 -17.30 2.99 13.93
CA ALA A 111 -17.56 2.35 15.22
C ALA A 111 -16.59 2.83 16.32
N PHE A 112 -15.28 2.91 16.02
CA PHE A 112 -14.26 3.40 16.95
C PHE A 112 -14.56 4.83 17.42
N VAL A 113 -14.82 5.74 16.48
CA VAL A 113 -15.09 7.16 16.76
C VAL A 113 -16.40 7.33 17.55
N LEU A 114 -17.47 6.62 17.15
CA LEU A 114 -18.77 6.69 17.82
C LEU A 114 -18.76 6.05 19.22
N GLY A 115 -17.94 5.01 19.43
CA GLY A 115 -17.76 4.34 20.72
C GLY A 115 -16.97 5.15 21.75
N ARG A 116 -16.31 6.24 21.33
CA ARG A 116 -15.42 7.07 22.18
C ARG A 116 -15.88 8.54 22.28
N PRO A 117 -17.15 8.84 22.60
CA PRO A 117 -17.66 10.21 22.63
C PRO A 117 -16.88 11.08 23.62
N ARG A 118 -16.37 12.23 23.15
CA ARG A 118 -15.56 13.19 23.91
C ARG A 118 -14.18 12.69 24.40
N SER A 119 -13.74 11.50 23.97
CA SER A 119 -12.38 11.03 24.24
C SER A 119 -11.38 11.69 23.28
N MET A 120 -10.13 11.81 23.72
CA MET A 120 -9.02 12.25 22.86
C MET A 120 -8.36 11.04 22.24
N PHE A 121 -8.13 11.10 20.93
CA PHE A 121 -7.38 10.08 20.18
C PHE A 121 -6.74 10.74 18.96
N VAL A 122 -5.75 10.06 18.37
CA VAL A 122 -5.15 10.43 17.10
C VAL A 122 -5.18 9.24 16.14
N ALA A 123 -5.38 9.52 14.86
CA ALA A 123 -5.33 8.55 13.78
C ALA A 123 -3.92 8.53 13.18
N VAL A 124 -3.28 7.36 13.14
CA VAL A 124 -2.03 7.12 12.40
C VAL A 124 -2.38 6.33 11.13
N PRO A 125 -2.14 6.87 9.92
CA PRO A 125 -2.51 6.21 8.66
C PRO A 125 -1.49 5.12 8.30
N LEU A 126 -1.53 3.99 9.01
CA LEU A 126 -0.61 2.87 8.81
C LEU A 126 -0.68 2.33 7.39
N GLY A 127 -1.88 2.17 6.85
CA GLY A 127 -2.11 1.68 5.49
C GLY A 127 -1.39 2.52 4.45
N GLU A 128 -1.51 3.85 4.52
CA GLU A 128 -0.75 4.77 3.66
C GLU A 128 0.77 4.67 3.87
N TRP A 129 1.24 4.60 5.13
CA TRP A 129 2.68 4.54 5.42
C TRP A 129 3.34 3.23 4.97
N ILE A 130 2.63 2.10 5.09
CA ILE A 130 3.03 0.79 4.54
C ILE A 130 3.01 0.84 3.02
N ALA A 131 2.00 1.50 2.44
CA ALA A 131 1.89 1.65 1.00
C ALA A 131 2.92 2.63 0.37
N GLU A 132 3.53 3.51 1.17
CA GLU A 132 4.66 4.36 0.79
C GLU A 132 6.04 3.64 0.83
N LEU A 133 6.12 2.39 1.31
CA LEU A 133 7.39 1.69 1.46
C LEU A 133 8.16 1.59 0.12
N PRO A 134 9.48 1.86 0.10
CA PRO A 134 10.30 1.64 -1.08
C PRO A 134 10.27 0.17 -1.55
N PRO A 135 10.35 -0.13 -2.87
CA PRO A 135 10.25 -1.51 -3.40
C PRO A 135 11.33 -2.51 -2.92
N ASN A 136 12.39 -2.02 -2.29
CA ASN A 136 13.45 -2.81 -1.67
C ASN A 136 13.26 -2.99 -0.15
N LEU A 137 12.35 -2.25 0.47
CA LEU A 137 12.05 -2.21 1.91
C LEU A 137 10.61 -2.65 2.18
N GLU A 138 10.17 -3.72 1.54
CA GLU A 138 8.80 -4.21 1.72
C GLU A 138 8.67 -5.04 3.00
N THR A 139 7.52 -4.89 3.66
CA THR A 139 7.00 -5.80 4.69
C THR A 139 6.58 -7.14 4.07
N LEU A 140 6.13 -8.09 4.89
CA LEU A 140 5.79 -9.45 4.43
C LEU A 140 4.69 -9.52 3.35
N PHE A 141 3.79 -8.53 3.30
CA PHE A 141 2.78 -8.26 2.24
C PHE A 141 2.75 -6.71 2.03
N HIS A 142 2.03 -6.08 1.07
CA HIS A 142 0.77 -6.50 0.45
C HIS A 142 0.63 -6.24 -1.06
N TRP A 143 1.09 -5.10 -1.59
CA TRP A 143 0.65 -4.63 -2.90
C TRP A 143 1.22 -5.43 -4.08
N PRO A 144 0.41 -5.77 -5.11
CA PRO A 144 0.89 -6.38 -6.34
C PRO A 144 2.03 -5.55 -6.93
N ARG A 145 3.27 -6.06 -7.02
CA ARG A 145 4.40 -5.28 -7.54
C ARG A 145 4.31 -5.15 -9.06
N GLN A 146 4.71 -4.02 -9.64
CA GLN A 146 4.88 -3.92 -11.10
C GLN A 146 5.98 -4.88 -11.54
N ILE A 147 5.63 -5.87 -12.37
CA ILE A 147 6.54 -6.90 -12.91
C ILE A 147 6.83 -6.72 -14.40
N MET A 148 6.02 -5.92 -15.12
CA MET A 148 6.16 -5.68 -16.55
C MET A 148 5.70 -4.27 -16.90
N GLU A 149 6.45 -3.61 -17.78
CA GLU A 149 5.98 -2.46 -18.56
C GLU A 149 6.33 -2.74 -20.02
N SER A 150 5.33 -2.78 -20.91
CA SER A 150 5.54 -3.02 -22.33
C SER A 150 4.43 -2.40 -23.17
N SER A 151 4.59 -2.43 -24.49
CA SER A 151 3.54 -2.07 -25.43
C SER A 151 3.30 -3.18 -26.44
N VAL A 152 2.06 -3.28 -26.93
CA VAL A 152 1.65 -4.23 -27.97
C VAL A 152 0.98 -3.45 -29.08
N ALA A 153 1.59 -3.43 -30.27
CA ALA A 153 0.90 -3.02 -31.48
C ALA A 153 -0.18 -4.06 -31.82
N VAL A 154 -1.43 -3.64 -31.88
CA VAL A 154 -2.59 -4.51 -32.19
C VAL A 154 -2.84 -4.55 -33.70
N ASP A 155 -2.88 -3.37 -34.31
CA ASP A 155 -2.99 -3.11 -35.74
C ASP A 155 -2.03 -1.96 -36.12
N ASP A 156 -2.07 -1.49 -37.37
CA ASP A 156 -1.16 -0.46 -37.89
C ASP A 156 -1.32 0.93 -37.26
N SER A 157 -2.41 1.16 -36.52
CA SER A 157 -2.75 2.44 -35.88
C SER A 157 -2.92 2.38 -34.36
N THR A 158 -3.15 1.19 -33.80
CA THR A 158 -3.49 0.98 -32.39
C THR A 158 -2.34 0.31 -31.65
N THR A 159 -1.73 1.04 -30.71
CA THR A 159 -0.81 0.48 -29.70
C THR A 159 -1.49 0.46 -28.34
N VAL A 160 -1.34 -0.65 -27.61
CA VAL A 160 -1.82 -0.80 -26.24
C VAL A 160 -0.62 -0.77 -25.30
N SER A 161 -0.61 0.19 -24.37
CA SER A 161 0.38 0.26 -23.29
C SER A 161 -0.05 -0.64 -22.14
N LEU A 162 0.86 -1.47 -21.64
CA LEU A 162 0.61 -2.49 -20.63
C LEU A 162 1.51 -2.29 -19.42
N ARG A 163 0.91 -2.29 -18.23
CA ARG A 163 1.64 -2.43 -16.95
C ARG A 163 1.06 -3.59 -16.16
N ALA A 164 1.86 -4.60 -15.88
CA ALA A 164 1.40 -5.79 -15.16
C ALA A 164 1.94 -5.83 -13.73
N PHE A 165 1.11 -6.33 -12.82
CA PHE A 165 1.40 -6.39 -11.39
C PHE A 165 1.10 -7.78 -10.80
N SER A 166 1.85 -8.20 -9.76
CA SER A 166 1.63 -9.50 -9.09
C SER A 166 2.04 -9.50 -7.61
N THR A 167 1.25 -10.21 -6.78
CA THR A 167 1.51 -10.47 -5.34
C THR A 167 2.16 -11.83 -5.05
N VAL A 168 2.64 -12.56 -6.07
CA VAL A 168 3.21 -13.93 -6.00
C VAL A 168 2.13 -15.04 -5.94
N PRO A 169 2.32 -16.26 -6.51
CA PRO A 169 2.99 -16.64 -7.75
C PRO A 169 1.99 -17.29 -8.75
N ARG A 170 0.73 -16.85 -8.81
CA ARG A 170 -0.30 -17.46 -9.71
C ARG A 170 -1.21 -16.48 -10.46
N LEU A 171 -1.20 -15.19 -10.14
CA LEU A 171 -2.00 -14.17 -10.81
C LEU A 171 -1.10 -13.02 -11.29
N VAL A 172 -1.36 -12.57 -12.51
CA VAL A 172 -0.83 -11.33 -13.06
C VAL A 172 -2.01 -10.44 -13.42
N THR A 173 -2.11 -9.26 -12.81
CA THR A 173 -3.11 -8.26 -13.20
C THR A 173 -2.48 -7.23 -14.12
N VAL A 174 -3.03 -7.10 -15.32
CA VAL A 174 -2.52 -6.23 -16.40
C VAL A 174 -3.45 -5.04 -16.57
N PHE A 175 -2.91 -3.84 -16.36
CA PHE A 175 -3.57 -2.60 -16.73
C PHE A 175 -3.21 -2.27 -18.18
N ALA A 176 -4.23 -2.21 -19.03
CA ALA A 176 -4.13 -1.89 -20.45
C ALA A 176 -4.69 -0.49 -20.72
N SER A 177 -3.92 0.34 -21.42
CA SER A 177 -4.32 1.70 -21.81
C SER A 177 -4.13 1.90 -23.32
N THR A 178 -5.14 2.43 -23.97
CA THR A 178 -5.18 2.75 -25.40
C THR A 178 -6.25 3.83 -25.65
N VAL A 179 -6.38 4.31 -26.89
CA VAL A 179 -7.28 5.41 -27.28
C VAL A 179 -8.75 5.00 -27.44
N ALA A 180 -9.04 3.70 -27.56
CA ALA A 180 -10.39 3.16 -27.70
C ALA A 180 -10.53 1.80 -26.98
N PRO A 181 -11.71 1.42 -26.48
CA PRO A 181 -11.92 0.15 -25.77
C PRO A 181 -11.47 -1.07 -26.59
N LEU A 182 -10.87 -2.05 -25.91
CA LEU A 182 -10.29 -3.22 -26.55
C LEU A 182 -11.36 -4.08 -27.24
N GLN A 183 -11.11 -4.41 -28.51
CA GLN A 183 -11.86 -5.39 -29.27
C GLN A 183 -11.32 -6.80 -29.00
N GLU A 184 -12.10 -7.82 -29.36
CA GLU A 184 -11.80 -9.24 -29.08
C GLU A 184 -10.42 -9.69 -29.62
N ALA A 185 -10.09 -9.31 -30.86
CA ALA A 185 -8.77 -9.57 -31.44
C ALA A 185 -7.62 -8.84 -30.70
N ALA A 186 -7.89 -7.63 -30.17
CA ALA A 186 -6.92 -6.86 -29.40
C ALA A 186 -6.65 -7.52 -28.04
N TYR A 187 -7.72 -7.91 -27.34
CA TYR A 187 -7.67 -8.64 -26.08
C TYR A 187 -6.88 -9.95 -26.22
N ALA A 188 -7.22 -10.78 -27.20
CA ALA A 188 -6.51 -12.04 -27.45
C ALA A 188 -5.01 -11.84 -27.72
N LYS A 189 -4.63 -10.78 -28.46
CA LYS A 189 -3.23 -10.43 -28.72
C LYS A 189 -2.48 -10.01 -27.45
N VAL A 190 -3.12 -9.20 -26.59
CA VAL A 190 -2.54 -8.78 -25.31
C VAL A 190 -2.41 -9.95 -24.35
N VAL A 191 -3.45 -10.79 -24.19
CA VAL A 191 -3.40 -11.99 -23.33
C VAL A 191 -2.30 -12.94 -23.79
N LYS A 192 -2.16 -13.18 -25.10
CA LYS A 192 -1.08 -14.00 -25.66
C LYS A 192 0.32 -13.44 -25.37
N HIS A 193 0.50 -12.12 -25.50
CA HIS A 193 1.76 -11.43 -25.21
C HIS A 193 2.15 -11.54 -23.72
N VAL A 194 1.20 -11.33 -22.82
CA VAL A 194 1.42 -11.45 -21.37
C VAL A 194 1.70 -12.90 -20.99
N ALA A 195 0.95 -13.86 -21.54
CA ALA A 195 1.15 -15.30 -21.29
C ALA A 195 2.53 -15.80 -21.75
N ALA A 196 3.09 -15.22 -22.83
CA ALA A 196 4.43 -15.54 -23.29
C ALA A 196 5.54 -15.04 -22.34
N GLN A 197 5.33 -13.91 -21.65
CA GLN A 197 6.26 -13.38 -20.65
C GLN A 197 6.08 -14.02 -19.26
N HIS A 198 4.87 -14.47 -18.95
CA HIS A 198 4.47 -14.98 -17.65
C HIS A 198 3.76 -16.35 -17.77
N PRO A 199 4.45 -17.39 -18.27
CA PRO A 199 3.84 -18.68 -18.58
C PRO A 199 3.31 -19.37 -17.32
N GLY A 200 2.10 -19.93 -17.43
CA GLY A 200 1.44 -20.66 -16.35
C GLY A 200 0.80 -19.79 -15.25
N LEU A 201 0.85 -18.46 -15.37
CA LEU A 201 0.12 -17.55 -14.48
C LEU A 201 -1.27 -17.21 -15.06
N THR A 202 -2.28 -17.13 -14.20
CA THR A 202 -3.60 -16.61 -14.58
C THR A 202 -3.47 -15.11 -14.90
N ILE A 203 -4.11 -14.66 -15.98
CA ILE A 203 -4.10 -13.27 -16.40
C ILE A 203 -5.45 -12.65 -16.06
N ARG A 204 -5.43 -11.58 -15.29
CA ARG A 204 -6.56 -10.66 -15.08
C ARG A 204 -6.26 -9.38 -15.85
N LEU A 205 -7.19 -8.90 -16.67
CA LEU A 205 -6.95 -7.74 -17.52
C LEU A 205 -7.97 -6.64 -17.23
N ILE A 206 -7.45 -5.43 -17.01
CA ILE A 206 -8.19 -4.24 -16.63
C ILE A 206 -7.88 -3.16 -17.67
N GLU A 207 -8.88 -2.74 -18.44
CA GLU A 207 -8.71 -1.68 -19.44
C GLU A 207 -9.10 -0.30 -18.88
N TRP A 208 -8.38 0.73 -19.33
CA TRP A 208 -8.78 2.13 -19.17
C TRP A 208 -9.85 2.50 -20.18
N LEU A 209 -10.97 3.07 -19.73
CA LEU A 209 -12.12 3.40 -20.59
C LEU A 209 -12.11 4.86 -21.08
N SER A 210 -12.02 5.84 -20.16
CA SER A 210 -12.02 7.27 -20.50
C SER A 210 -11.82 8.13 -19.24
N PRO A 211 -11.11 9.27 -19.32
CA PRO A 211 -11.00 10.23 -18.21
C PRO A 211 -12.35 10.77 -17.72
N ASN A 212 -13.37 10.85 -18.59
CA ASN A 212 -14.64 11.55 -18.32
C ASN A 212 -15.75 10.65 -17.75
N THR A 213 -15.41 9.45 -17.26
CA THR A 213 -16.38 8.48 -16.71
C THR A 213 -16.16 8.25 -15.22
N ARG A 214 -17.22 7.91 -14.47
CA ARG A 214 -17.10 7.60 -13.02
C ARG A 214 -16.26 6.34 -12.76
N SER A 215 -16.42 5.31 -13.59
CA SER A 215 -15.64 4.08 -13.54
C SER A 215 -14.62 4.09 -14.68
N GLN A 216 -13.47 4.73 -14.43
CA GLN A 216 -12.41 4.94 -15.43
C GLN A 216 -11.72 3.63 -15.86
N TRP A 217 -11.93 2.54 -15.11
CA TRP A 217 -11.38 1.21 -15.34
C TRP A 217 -12.50 0.17 -15.45
N ALA A 218 -12.30 -0.85 -16.28
CA ALA A 218 -13.14 -2.05 -16.32
C ALA A 218 -12.31 -3.32 -16.45
N GLU A 219 -12.73 -4.37 -15.75
CA GLU A 219 -12.18 -5.72 -15.91
C GLU A 219 -12.80 -6.40 -17.13
N LEU A 220 -11.96 -7.03 -17.95
CA LEU A 220 -12.37 -7.74 -19.16
C LEU A 220 -12.40 -9.25 -18.95
N TYR A 221 -13.56 -9.83 -19.27
CA TYR A 221 -13.80 -11.27 -19.30
C TYR A 221 -14.22 -11.71 -20.70
N GLU A 222 -13.66 -12.82 -21.16
CA GLU A 222 -14.10 -13.53 -22.36
C GLU A 222 -15.22 -14.53 -21.98
N LEU A 223 -16.31 -14.56 -22.74
CA LEU A 223 -17.43 -15.46 -22.47
C LEU A 223 -17.23 -16.86 -23.12
N PRO A 224 -17.74 -17.94 -22.49
CA PRO A 224 -17.83 -19.24 -23.14
C PRO A 224 -18.76 -19.17 -24.37
N GLY A 225 -18.17 -19.09 -25.57
CA GLY A 225 -18.88 -18.88 -26.83
C GLY A 225 -18.46 -17.63 -27.61
N GLY A 226 -17.54 -16.81 -27.07
CA GLY A 226 -17.06 -15.58 -27.67
C GLY A 226 -17.75 -14.32 -27.12
N GLY A 227 -17.12 -13.18 -27.33
CA GLY A 227 -17.55 -11.87 -26.84
C GLY A 227 -16.89 -11.45 -25.52
N LEU A 228 -16.65 -10.13 -25.41
CA LEU A 228 -16.03 -9.49 -24.24
C LEU A 228 -17.06 -8.82 -23.33
N VAL A 229 -17.05 -9.18 -22.05
CA VAL A 229 -17.80 -8.52 -20.99
C VAL A 229 -16.90 -7.58 -20.19
N ARG A 230 -17.42 -6.38 -19.93
CA ARG A 230 -16.80 -5.34 -19.11
C ARG A 230 -17.47 -5.28 -17.75
N ARG A 231 -16.73 -5.54 -16.68
CA ARG A 231 -17.16 -5.24 -15.30
C ARG A 231 -16.54 -3.92 -14.86
N PRO A 232 -17.32 -2.84 -14.64
CA PRO A 232 -16.80 -1.59 -14.11
C PRO A 232 -16.06 -1.83 -12.79
N LEU A 233 -14.92 -1.16 -12.61
CA LEU A 233 -14.16 -1.18 -11.36
C LEU A 233 -14.09 0.24 -10.78
N ASP A 234 -14.44 0.36 -9.50
CA ASP A 234 -14.32 1.61 -8.77
C ASP A 234 -12.88 1.89 -8.34
N ARG A 235 -12.51 3.16 -8.35
CA ARG A 235 -11.13 3.59 -8.09
C ARG A 235 -10.69 3.32 -6.64
N SER A 236 -11.61 3.32 -5.68
CA SER A 236 -11.35 2.89 -4.30
C SER A 236 -10.93 1.43 -4.25
N THR A 237 -11.74 0.52 -4.81
CA THR A 237 -11.42 -0.92 -4.89
C THR A 237 -10.06 -1.20 -5.53
N LEU A 238 -9.69 -0.43 -6.57
CA LEU A 238 -8.36 -0.54 -7.19
C LEU A 238 -7.22 0.05 -6.34
N LEU A 239 -7.48 1.09 -5.55
CA LEU A 239 -6.52 1.59 -4.55
C LEU A 239 -6.39 0.64 -3.35
N ASP A 240 -7.47 -0.08 -3.00
CA ASP A 240 -7.51 -1.12 -1.97
C ASP A 240 -6.94 -2.48 -2.42
N GLU A 241 -6.68 -2.66 -3.72
CA GLU A 241 -6.05 -3.86 -4.28
C GLU A 241 -4.62 -3.60 -4.81
N PHE A 242 -4.32 -2.39 -5.29
CA PHE A 242 -3.01 -2.03 -5.85
C PHE A 242 -2.28 -0.93 -5.10
N GLY A 243 -2.91 -0.21 -4.18
CA GLY A 243 -2.26 0.87 -3.43
C GLY A 243 -1.87 2.08 -4.31
N PRO A 244 -0.97 2.96 -3.81
CA PRO A 244 -0.69 4.27 -4.39
C PRO A 244 0.05 4.22 -5.72
N GLN A 245 0.63 3.08 -6.13
CA GLN A 245 1.19 2.92 -7.47
C GLN A 245 0.12 3.08 -8.58
N LEU A 246 -1.15 2.79 -8.27
CA LEU A 246 -2.28 3.05 -9.17
C LEU A 246 -2.39 4.55 -9.54
N LYS A 247 -1.96 5.47 -8.66
CA LYS A 247 -1.93 6.91 -8.96
C LYS A 247 -1.00 7.25 -10.13
N ARG A 248 -0.02 6.38 -10.45
CA ARG A 248 0.91 6.53 -11.59
C ARG A 248 0.41 5.88 -12.89
N LEU A 249 -0.72 5.16 -12.84
CA LEU A 249 -1.30 4.46 -14.00
C LEU A 249 -2.22 5.33 -14.86
N ASN A 250 -2.59 6.52 -14.38
CA ASN A 250 -3.47 7.42 -15.12
C ASN A 250 -2.78 7.93 -16.41
N PRO A 251 -3.33 7.68 -17.61
CA PRO A 251 -2.72 8.13 -18.87
C PRO A 251 -2.78 9.65 -19.10
N GLY A 252 -3.40 10.41 -18.19
CA GLY A 252 -3.48 11.87 -18.22
C GLY A 252 -2.57 12.60 -17.23
N THR A 253 -1.59 11.92 -16.63
CA THR A 253 -0.61 12.52 -15.71
C THR A 253 0.83 12.15 -16.12
N ALA A 254 1.23 12.64 -17.28
CA ALA A 254 2.60 12.73 -17.76
C ALA A 254 2.90 14.22 -18.08
#